data_AF-A0AAE3KB52-F1
#
_entry.id   AF-A0AAE3KB52-F1
#
_cell.length_a   1.000
_cell.length_b   1.000
_cell.length_c   1.000
_cell.angle_alpha   90.00
_cell.angle_beta   90.00
_cell.angle_gamma   90.00
#
_symmetry.space_group_name_H-M   'P 1'
#
loop_
_entity.id
_entity.type
_entity.pdbx_description
1 polymer ?
#
loop_
_entity_poly.entity_id
_entity_poly.type
_entity_poly.pdbx_seq_one_letter_code
_entity_poly.pdbx_strand_id
1 'polypeptide(L)'
;MTRLVGSVTLPGGARLLQVEAADATEIRPGQWFRLTLNDQPFSLATMDYSTGEGWLAFVLPGELAIAVGPTAYGTPCSLEGPFGEGIFPVEHGRRRILLADDVGLPATLLAARDPGLELHLCVLGLTGTPAIRMGPSRFVVHAAPPGVIAGATPLEEAGIASRIAHPDGLPGCHPGTCMDLLLAYLAGQTAEWRWETTVTVLGTEATVAACREGLRAQVGAIDAHTLPPIIG
;
A
#
# COMPACT_ATOMS: atom_id res chain seq x y z
N MET A 1 12.60 16.46 20.36
CA MET A 1 13.40 16.34 19.12
C MET A 1 13.17 14.94 18.61
N THR A 2 12.54 14.82 17.45
CA THR A 2 12.13 13.54 16.88
C THR A 2 13.35 12.76 16.40
N ARG A 3 13.31 11.43 16.53
CA ARG A 3 14.41 10.54 16.16
C ARG A 3 13.90 9.21 15.64
N LEU A 4 14.76 8.47 14.96
CA LEU A 4 14.50 7.07 14.64
C LEU A 4 14.56 6.22 15.91
N VAL A 5 13.53 5.42 16.15
CA VAL A 5 13.47 4.42 17.23
C VAL A 5 13.63 3.00 16.72
N GLY A 6 13.68 2.81 15.40
CA GLY A 6 13.94 1.53 14.76
C GLY A 6 14.28 1.70 13.28
N SER A 7 15.14 0.81 12.78
CA SER A 7 15.43 0.75 11.35
C SER A 7 15.82 -0.67 10.93
N VAL A 8 15.03 -1.27 10.06
CA VAL A 8 15.19 -2.67 9.62
C VAL A 8 15.26 -2.72 8.11
N THR A 9 16.17 -3.54 7.58
CA THR A 9 16.27 -3.77 6.13
C THR A 9 15.17 -4.74 5.67
N LEU A 10 14.45 -4.34 4.63
CA LEU A 10 13.44 -5.11 3.92
C LEU A 10 14.02 -5.69 2.61
N PRO A 11 13.29 -6.58 1.92
CA PRO A 11 13.67 -7.01 0.57
C PRO A 11 13.91 -5.82 -0.37
N GLY A 12 14.78 -6.01 -1.38
CA GLY A 12 15.15 -4.95 -2.32
C GLY A 12 16.03 -3.84 -1.72
N GLY A 13 16.52 -4.02 -0.49
CA GLY A 13 17.34 -3.01 0.19
C GLY A 13 16.53 -1.85 0.79
N ALA A 14 15.19 -1.89 0.70
CA ALA A 14 14.32 -0.92 1.34
C ALA A 14 14.50 -0.93 2.87
N ARG A 15 14.10 0.15 3.53
CA ARG A 15 14.21 0.30 4.98
C ARG A 15 12.84 0.54 5.59
N LEU A 16 12.47 -0.31 6.54
CA LEU A 16 11.42 0.00 7.50
C LEU A 16 12.00 0.96 8.54
N LEU A 17 11.42 2.15 8.64
CA LEU A 17 11.83 3.21 9.56
C LEU A 17 10.75 3.41 10.61
N GLN A 18 11.09 3.28 11.89
CA GLN A 18 10.20 3.67 12.99
C GLN A 18 10.68 5.00 13.55
N VAL A 19 9.78 5.97 13.61
CA VAL A 19 10.04 7.36 14.01
C VAL A 19 9.28 7.65 15.30
N GLU A 20 9.95 8.27 16.28
CA GLU A 20 9.34 8.73 17.53
C GLU A 20 8.18 9.71 17.24
N ALA A 21 7.00 9.42 17.76
CA ALA A 21 5.78 10.18 17.60
C ALA A 21 4.94 10.12 18.89
N ALA A 22 5.38 10.86 19.91
CA ALA A 22 4.75 10.86 21.24
C ALA A 22 3.27 11.27 21.23
N ASP A 23 2.86 12.09 20.25
CA ASP A 23 1.49 12.57 20.08
C ASP A 23 0.81 11.94 18.85
N ALA A 24 1.13 10.69 18.50
CA ALA A 24 0.47 9.99 17.40
C ALA A 24 -1.03 9.88 17.66
N THR A 25 -1.82 10.80 17.10
CA THR A 25 -3.28 10.73 17.04
C THR A 25 -3.71 9.61 16.09
N GLU A 26 -5.01 9.33 16.01
CA GLU A 26 -5.58 8.30 15.13
C GLU A 26 -5.13 8.51 13.66
N ILE A 27 -4.14 7.75 13.23
CA ILE A 27 -3.64 7.74 11.85
C ILE A 27 -4.54 6.85 11.02
N ARG A 28 -4.95 7.35 9.86
CA ARG A 28 -5.77 6.59 8.91
C ARG A 28 -4.95 6.19 7.68
N PRO A 29 -5.22 5.02 7.09
CA PRO A 29 -4.72 4.67 5.76
C PRO A 29 -5.01 5.78 4.75
N GLY A 30 -4.12 6.01 3.78
CA GLY A 30 -4.24 7.11 2.81
C GLY A 30 -3.60 8.42 3.27
N GLN A 31 -3.30 8.56 4.57
CA GLN A 31 -2.49 9.66 5.07
C GLN A 31 -0.99 9.40 4.90
N TRP A 32 -0.24 10.48 4.78
CA TRP A 32 1.21 10.46 4.59
C TRP A 32 1.88 11.60 5.37
N PHE A 33 3.19 11.50 5.54
CA PHE A 33 4.00 12.46 6.27
C PHE A 33 5.20 12.90 5.45
N ARG A 34 5.70 14.10 5.74
CA ARG A 34 7.03 14.52 5.31
C ARG A 34 8.03 14.16 6.41
N LEU A 35 8.92 13.21 6.13
CA LEU A 35 10.02 12.79 6.99
C LEU A 35 11.31 13.41 6.47
N THR A 36 12.01 14.22 7.28
CA THR A 36 13.35 14.69 6.92
C THR A 36 14.40 13.87 7.66
N LEU A 37 15.26 13.20 6.91
CA LEU A 37 16.37 12.38 7.41
C LEU A 37 17.67 12.85 6.78
N ASN A 38 18.69 13.14 7.59
CA ASN A 38 19.98 13.64 7.11
C ASN A 38 19.82 14.82 6.12
N ASP A 39 18.95 15.77 6.47
CA ASP A 39 18.59 16.95 5.66
C ASP A 39 17.89 16.66 4.32
N GLN A 40 17.49 15.41 4.06
CA GLN A 40 16.73 15.00 2.88
C GLN A 40 15.25 14.77 3.23
N PRO A 41 14.31 15.48 2.60
CA PRO A 41 12.88 15.33 2.86
C PRO A 41 12.25 14.23 1.98
N PHE A 42 11.46 13.35 2.60
CA PHE A 42 10.72 12.28 1.95
C PHE A 42 9.23 12.37 2.25
N SER A 43 8.38 12.21 1.24
CA SER A 43 6.94 12.04 1.45
C SER A 43 6.61 10.55 1.51
N LEU A 44 6.20 10.06 2.69
CA LEU A 44 6.01 8.64 2.94
C LEU A 44 4.63 8.38 3.55
N ALA A 45 3.91 7.41 2.97
CA ALA A 45 2.68 6.89 3.55
C ALA A 45 2.98 6.07 4.81
N THR A 46 2.13 6.19 5.82
CA THR A 46 2.27 5.42 7.05
C THR A 46 1.96 3.95 6.76
N MET A 47 2.90 3.07 7.11
CA MET A 47 2.74 1.62 7.03
C MET A 47 2.12 1.05 8.31
N ASP A 48 2.55 1.58 9.45
CA ASP A 48 2.15 1.08 10.75
C ASP A 48 2.32 2.15 11.85
N TYR A 49 1.71 1.95 13.01
CA TYR A 49 1.88 2.80 14.18
C TYR A 49 1.60 2.08 15.49
N SER A 50 2.15 2.63 16.58
CA SER A 50 1.80 2.25 17.94
C SER A 50 1.60 3.50 18.78
N THR A 51 0.37 3.72 19.27
CA THR A 51 0.06 4.82 20.19
C THR A 51 0.63 4.55 21.59
N GLY A 52 0.66 3.28 22.02
CA GLY A 52 1.19 2.89 23.33
C GLY A 52 2.71 3.01 23.41
N GLU A 53 3.42 2.73 22.32
CA GLU A 53 4.89 2.87 22.24
C GLU A 53 5.34 4.20 21.63
N GLY A 54 4.40 5.00 21.09
CA GLY A 54 4.67 6.35 20.57
C GLY A 54 5.52 6.36 19.31
N TRP A 55 5.21 5.55 18.30
CA TRP A 55 5.94 5.55 17.02
C TRP A 55 5.04 5.42 15.79
N LEU A 56 5.54 5.95 14.66
CA LEU A 56 5.02 5.76 13.31
C LEU A 56 6.04 5.03 12.45
N ALA A 57 5.59 4.16 11.56
CA ALA A 57 6.43 3.36 10.68
C ALA A 57 6.23 3.70 9.20
N PHE A 58 7.34 3.80 8.49
CA PHE A 58 7.41 4.15 7.06
C PHE A 58 8.33 3.19 6.32
N VAL A 59 8.13 3.05 5.01
CA VAL A 59 9.04 2.31 4.14
C VAL A 59 9.78 3.29 3.24
N LEU A 60 11.10 3.31 3.35
CA LEU A 60 11.99 4.03 2.43
C LEU A 60 12.50 3.05 1.36
N PRO A 61 12.23 3.29 0.06
CA PRO A 61 12.73 2.44 -1.03
C PRO A 61 14.25 2.27 -1.02
N GLY A 62 14.74 1.14 -1.55
CA GLY A 62 16.15 0.76 -1.42
C GLY A 62 17.14 1.75 -2.04
N GLU A 63 16.80 2.33 -3.20
CA GLU A 63 17.62 3.34 -3.85
C GLU A 63 17.76 4.63 -3.01
N LEU A 64 16.66 5.06 -2.38
CA LEU A 64 16.65 6.22 -1.50
C LEU A 64 17.30 5.92 -0.14
N ALA A 65 17.15 4.69 0.36
CA ALA A 65 17.85 4.21 1.55
C ALA A 65 19.37 4.21 1.39
N ILE A 66 19.88 3.92 0.19
CA ILE A 66 21.30 4.04 -0.12
C ILE A 66 21.71 5.52 -0.16
N ALA A 67 20.91 6.38 -0.80
CA ALA A 67 21.20 7.80 -0.97
C ALA A 67 21.20 8.59 0.35
N VAL A 68 20.27 8.29 1.26
CA VAL A 68 20.17 8.95 2.58
C VAL A 68 21.31 8.55 3.53
N GLY A 69 21.96 7.41 3.27
CA GLY A 69 23.04 6.89 4.10
C GLY A 69 22.56 6.18 5.39
N PRO A 70 23.44 6.05 6.40
CA PRO A 70 23.13 5.27 7.60
C PRO A 70 21.93 5.80 8.39
N THR A 71 20.94 4.94 8.65
CA THR A 71 19.77 5.22 9.50
C THR A 71 19.77 4.33 10.75
N ALA A 72 20.54 4.72 11.77
CA ALA A 72 20.64 3.98 13.03
C ALA A 72 19.59 4.44 14.07
N TYR A 73 19.41 3.65 15.13
CA TYR A 73 18.65 4.10 16.30
C TYR A 73 19.19 5.43 16.82
N GLY A 74 18.30 6.37 17.15
CA GLY A 74 18.65 7.69 17.65
C GLY A 74 19.05 8.70 16.57
N THR A 75 19.07 8.31 15.28
CA THR A 75 19.31 9.25 14.17
C THR A 75 18.28 10.39 14.25
N PRO A 76 18.70 11.66 14.32
CA PRO A 76 17.80 12.80 14.32
C PRO A 76 16.95 12.86 13.05
N CYS A 77 15.68 13.21 13.20
CA CYS A 77 14.80 13.48 12.08
C CYS A 77 13.73 14.50 12.44
N SER A 78 13.01 14.99 11.44
CA SER A 78 11.76 15.73 11.64
C SER A 78 10.62 15.01 10.93
N LEU A 79 9.42 15.16 11.47
CA LEU A 79 8.21 14.57 10.93
C LEU A 79 7.11 15.64 10.90
N GLU A 80 6.56 15.90 9.72
CA GLU A 80 5.46 16.84 9.50
C GLU A 80 4.26 16.10 8.91
N GLY A 81 3.05 16.38 9.43
CA GLY A 81 1.81 15.74 9.00
C GLY A 81 0.88 15.43 10.18
N PRO A 82 -0.14 14.57 9.99
CA PRO A 82 -0.46 13.86 8.75
C PRO A 82 -0.99 14.80 7.65
N PHE A 83 -0.69 14.47 6.40
CA PHE A 83 -1.26 15.07 5.20
C PHE A 83 -2.15 14.04 4.46
N GLY A 84 -3.01 14.54 3.57
CA GLY A 84 -3.93 13.72 2.79
C GLY A 84 -5.19 13.30 3.57
N GLU A 85 -6.14 12.72 2.84
CA GLU A 85 -7.40 12.22 3.39
C GLU A 85 -7.28 10.74 3.76
N GLY A 86 -7.82 10.41 4.94
CA GLY A 86 -7.92 9.03 5.38
C GLY A 86 -8.96 8.23 4.59
N ILE A 87 -8.78 6.92 4.50
CA ILE A 87 -9.78 5.99 3.97
C ILE A 87 -10.83 5.77 5.05
N PHE A 88 -12.10 5.81 4.67
CA PHE A 88 -13.24 5.57 5.54
C PHE A 88 -13.95 4.26 5.17
N PRO A 89 -14.72 3.63 6.07
CA PRO A 89 -15.55 2.47 5.71
C PRO A 89 -16.47 2.77 4.51
N VAL A 90 -16.66 1.79 3.62
CA VAL A 90 -17.71 1.88 2.59
C VAL A 90 -19.09 1.68 3.20
N GLU A 91 -20.14 2.04 2.46
CA GLU A 91 -21.51 1.67 2.79
C GLU A 91 -21.62 0.15 3.07
N HIS A 92 -22.33 -0.21 4.14
CA HIS A 92 -22.50 -1.60 4.55
C HIS A 92 -22.99 -2.48 3.41
N GLY A 93 -22.35 -3.65 3.24
CA GLY A 93 -22.69 -4.64 2.23
C GLY A 93 -21.97 -4.44 0.89
N ARG A 94 -21.28 -3.31 0.66
CA ARG A 94 -20.42 -3.15 -0.52
C ARG A 94 -19.09 -3.86 -0.34
N ARG A 95 -18.61 -4.50 -1.41
CA ARG A 95 -17.30 -5.14 -1.42
C ARG A 95 -16.24 -4.09 -1.69
N ARG A 96 -15.19 -4.04 -0.87
CA ARG A 96 -14.03 -3.19 -1.12
C ARG A 96 -12.90 -3.99 -1.74
N ILE A 97 -12.49 -3.62 -2.96
CA ILE A 97 -11.20 -4.01 -3.52
C ILE A 97 -10.24 -2.83 -3.29
N LEU A 98 -9.08 -3.11 -2.71
CA LEU A 98 -8.03 -2.11 -2.59
C LEU A 98 -6.99 -2.35 -3.69
N LEU A 99 -6.73 -1.33 -4.52
CA LEU A 99 -5.69 -1.35 -5.55
C LEU A 99 -4.56 -0.41 -5.14
N ALA A 100 -3.32 -0.88 -5.21
CA ALA A 100 -2.16 -0.05 -4.89
C ALA A 100 -0.95 -0.28 -5.80
N ASP A 101 -0.17 0.77 -6.01
CA ASP A 101 1.19 0.69 -6.56
C ASP A 101 2.24 0.62 -5.42
N ASP A 102 3.53 0.68 -5.76
CA ASP A 102 4.63 0.67 -4.77
C ASP A 102 4.49 1.78 -3.70
N VAL A 103 4.01 2.96 -4.08
CA VAL A 103 3.82 4.11 -3.17
C VAL A 103 2.59 3.89 -2.27
N GLY A 104 1.55 3.26 -2.79
CA GLY A 104 0.34 2.89 -2.04
C GLY A 104 0.49 1.68 -1.12
N LEU A 105 1.53 0.86 -1.31
CA LEU A 105 1.73 -0.38 -0.55
C LEU A 105 1.76 -0.16 0.97
N PRO A 106 2.50 0.81 1.53
CA PRO A 106 2.47 1.07 2.98
C PRO A 106 1.06 1.35 3.51
N ALA A 107 0.31 2.26 2.86
CA ALA A 107 -1.06 2.57 3.26
C ALA A 107 -1.99 1.37 3.13
N THR A 108 -1.74 0.47 2.18
CA THR A 108 -2.48 -0.79 2.01
C THR A 108 -2.28 -1.72 3.20
N LEU A 109 -1.03 -1.84 3.68
CA LEU A 109 -0.71 -2.64 4.86
C LEU A 109 -1.34 -2.06 6.12
N LEU A 110 -1.38 -0.73 6.25
CA LEU A 110 -2.10 -0.08 7.34
C LEU A 110 -3.61 -0.35 7.26
N ALA A 111 -4.21 -0.24 6.07
CA ALA A 111 -5.63 -0.50 5.85
C ALA A 111 -6.03 -1.94 6.20
N ALA A 112 -5.15 -2.90 5.92
CA ALA A 112 -5.38 -4.30 6.25
C ALA A 112 -5.49 -4.60 7.75
N ARG A 113 -4.99 -3.69 8.61
CA ARG A 113 -5.07 -3.81 10.08
C ARG A 113 -6.30 -3.12 10.66
N ASP A 114 -7.01 -2.32 9.87
CA ASP A 114 -8.22 -1.61 10.31
C ASP A 114 -9.46 -2.52 10.12
N PRO A 115 -10.04 -3.06 11.20
CA PRO A 115 -11.21 -3.92 11.11
C PRO A 115 -12.44 -3.19 10.56
N GLY A 116 -12.47 -1.86 10.57
CA GLY A 116 -13.57 -1.07 10.04
C GLY A 116 -13.58 -0.96 8.52
N LEU A 117 -12.49 -1.29 7.82
CA LEU A 117 -12.42 -1.13 6.36
C LEU A 117 -12.87 -2.34 5.54
N GLU A 118 -12.96 -3.53 6.17
CA GLU A 118 -13.40 -4.82 5.59
C GLU A 118 -13.03 -5.02 4.11
N LEU A 119 -11.80 -5.49 3.87
CA LEU A 119 -11.26 -5.68 2.52
C LEU A 119 -11.64 -7.05 1.94
N HIS A 120 -12.19 -7.04 0.72
CA HIS A 120 -12.49 -8.27 -0.03
C HIS A 120 -11.26 -8.82 -0.76
N LEU A 121 -10.46 -7.95 -1.37
CA LEU A 121 -9.26 -8.30 -2.12
C LEU A 121 -8.31 -7.10 -2.18
N CYS A 122 -7.01 -7.36 -2.08
CA CYS A 122 -5.96 -6.39 -2.43
C CYS A 122 -5.32 -6.75 -3.78
N VAL A 123 -5.21 -5.78 -4.69
CA VAL A 123 -4.51 -5.89 -5.97
C VAL A 123 -3.32 -4.95 -5.96
N LEU A 124 -2.12 -5.52 -6.00
CA LEU A 124 -0.86 -4.76 -5.90
C LEU A 124 -0.16 -4.73 -7.26
N GLY A 125 0.32 -3.58 -7.68
CA GLY A 125 1.17 -3.40 -8.85
C GLY A 125 2.54 -2.97 -8.39
N LEU A 126 3.48 -3.90 -8.36
CA LEU A 126 4.80 -3.65 -7.78
C LEU A 126 5.85 -3.65 -8.88
N THR A 127 6.91 -2.87 -8.67
CA THR A 127 8.01 -2.73 -9.63
C THR A 127 9.35 -3.00 -8.96
N GLY A 128 10.38 -3.24 -9.77
CA GLY A 128 11.74 -3.48 -9.29
C GLY A 128 11.82 -4.70 -8.36
N THR A 129 12.42 -4.53 -7.18
CA THR A 129 12.38 -5.56 -6.12
C THR A 129 11.38 -5.12 -5.05
N PRO A 130 10.22 -5.79 -4.93
CA PRO A 130 9.19 -5.39 -3.98
C PRO A 130 9.70 -5.30 -2.54
N ALA A 131 9.37 -4.21 -1.85
CA ALA A 131 9.72 -3.99 -0.44
C ALA A 131 8.83 -4.83 0.53
N ILE A 132 8.37 -5.99 0.09
CA ILE A 132 7.46 -6.86 0.82
C ILE A 132 7.80 -8.32 0.52
N ARG A 133 7.58 -9.18 1.52
CA ARG A 133 7.69 -10.62 1.31
C ARG A 133 6.50 -11.09 0.47
N MET A 134 6.81 -11.70 -0.67
CA MET A 134 5.84 -12.38 -1.52
C MET A 134 5.91 -13.89 -1.29
N GLY A 135 4.79 -14.57 -1.53
CA GLY A 135 4.73 -16.02 -1.53
C GLY A 135 3.47 -16.55 -2.21
N PRO A 136 3.35 -17.87 -2.36
CA PRO A 136 2.10 -18.47 -2.82
C PRO A 136 0.94 -18.08 -1.88
N SER A 137 -0.13 -17.55 -2.48
CA SER A 137 -1.38 -17.18 -1.82
C SER A 137 -2.00 -18.40 -1.17
N ARG A 138 -2.53 -18.19 0.04
CA ARG A 138 -3.25 -19.20 0.82
C ARG A 138 -4.75 -19.16 0.56
N PHE A 139 -5.25 -18.07 -0.03
CA PHE A 139 -6.65 -17.91 -0.40
C PHE A 139 -6.94 -18.34 -1.83
N VAL A 140 -8.07 -19.03 -1.99
CA VAL A 140 -8.69 -19.26 -3.30
C VAL A 140 -9.45 -17.99 -3.68
N VAL A 141 -8.98 -17.31 -4.72
CA VAL A 141 -9.66 -16.14 -5.29
C VAL A 141 -10.31 -16.60 -6.59
N HIS A 142 -11.63 -16.79 -6.55
CA HIS A 142 -12.41 -17.11 -7.74
C HIS A 142 -12.29 -16.00 -8.78
N ALA A 143 -12.21 -16.37 -10.06
CA ALA A 143 -11.94 -15.47 -11.18
C ALA A 143 -10.55 -14.81 -11.21
N ALA A 144 -9.61 -15.19 -10.34
CA ALA A 144 -8.21 -14.81 -10.52
C ALA A 144 -7.67 -15.37 -11.85
N PRO A 145 -6.87 -14.60 -12.61
CA PRO A 145 -6.30 -15.12 -13.85
C PRO A 145 -5.44 -16.37 -13.62
N PRO A 146 -5.40 -17.31 -14.58
CA PRO A 146 -4.63 -18.54 -14.44
C PRO A 146 -3.15 -18.27 -14.14
N GLY A 147 -2.58 -19.02 -13.19
CA GLY A 147 -1.18 -18.87 -12.79
C GLY A 147 -0.88 -17.68 -11.86
N VAL A 148 -1.85 -16.79 -11.63
CA VAL A 148 -1.69 -15.67 -10.68
C VAL A 148 -1.99 -16.15 -9.27
N ILE A 149 -0.94 -16.63 -8.61
CA ILE A 149 -0.98 -17.22 -7.27
C ILE A 149 -0.05 -16.52 -6.28
N ALA A 150 0.70 -15.49 -6.68
CA ALA A 150 1.50 -14.72 -5.75
C ALA A 150 0.62 -13.76 -4.94
N GLY A 151 0.84 -13.75 -3.63
CA GLY A 151 0.24 -12.82 -2.69
C GLY A 151 1.31 -12.16 -1.82
N ALA A 152 0.94 -11.04 -1.21
CA ALA A 152 1.74 -10.34 -0.21
C ALA A 152 1.57 -11.04 1.13
N THR A 153 2.66 -11.64 1.65
CA THR A 153 2.61 -12.43 2.88
C THR A 153 1.99 -11.68 4.07
N PRO A 154 2.32 -10.41 4.35
CA PRO A 154 1.69 -9.68 5.46
C PRO A 154 0.18 -9.50 5.32
N LEU A 155 -0.34 -9.31 4.10
CA LEU A 155 -1.79 -9.21 3.85
C LEU A 155 -2.47 -10.56 4.08
N GLU A 156 -1.84 -11.63 3.58
CA GLU A 156 -2.38 -12.98 3.71
C GLU A 156 -2.39 -13.45 5.18
N GLU A 157 -1.37 -13.07 5.96
CA GLU A 157 -1.29 -13.30 7.41
C GLU A 157 -2.35 -12.50 8.18
N ALA A 158 -2.71 -11.31 7.69
CA ALA A 158 -3.83 -10.52 8.20
C ALA A 158 -5.21 -11.06 7.78
N GLY A 159 -5.28 -12.18 7.04
CA GLY A 159 -6.54 -12.78 6.61
C GLY A 159 -7.12 -12.19 5.33
N ILE A 160 -6.36 -11.34 4.62
CA ILE A 160 -6.82 -10.63 3.43
C ILE A 160 -6.17 -11.23 2.20
N ALA A 161 -7.01 -11.69 1.27
CA ALA A 161 -6.53 -12.20 0.00
C ALA A 161 -5.85 -11.09 -0.81
N SER A 162 -4.72 -11.42 -1.45
CA SER A 162 -3.99 -10.45 -2.27
C SER A 162 -3.49 -11.05 -3.59
N ARG A 163 -3.40 -10.23 -4.64
CA ARG A 163 -2.81 -10.61 -5.92
C ARG A 163 -1.85 -9.54 -6.40
N ILE A 164 -0.74 -9.98 -7.00
CA ILE A 164 0.36 -9.10 -7.39
C ILE A 164 0.51 -9.12 -8.92
N ALA A 165 0.57 -7.94 -9.50
CA ALA A 165 1.06 -7.70 -10.85
C ALA A 165 2.49 -7.16 -10.78
N HIS A 166 3.31 -7.61 -11.72
CA HIS A 166 4.69 -7.17 -11.86
C HIS A 166 5.06 -7.12 -13.35
N PRO A 167 5.67 -6.04 -13.87
CA PRO A 167 5.98 -5.91 -15.30
C PRO A 167 6.90 -7.03 -15.81
N ASP A 168 7.89 -7.43 -15.00
CA ASP A 168 8.82 -8.51 -15.38
C ASP A 168 8.22 -9.93 -15.24
N GLY A 169 6.95 -10.05 -14.83
CA GLY A 169 6.27 -11.35 -14.75
C GLY A 169 6.92 -12.33 -13.77
N LEU A 170 7.27 -11.85 -12.56
CA LEU A 170 7.83 -12.70 -11.50
C LEU A 170 6.97 -13.95 -11.24
N PRO A 171 7.54 -15.06 -10.75
CA PRO A 171 6.80 -16.31 -10.53
C PRO A 171 5.51 -16.11 -9.74
N GLY A 172 4.38 -16.55 -10.31
CA GLY A 172 3.06 -16.43 -9.72
C GLY A 172 2.42 -15.04 -9.77
N CYS A 173 3.13 -14.02 -10.25
CA CYS A 173 2.58 -12.68 -10.47
C CYS A 173 1.90 -12.58 -11.83
N HIS A 174 0.97 -11.65 -11.97
CA HIS A 174 0.42 -11.26 -13.26
C HIS A 174 1.44 -10.41 -14.04
N PRO A 175 1.79 -10.74 -15.29
CA PRO A 175 2.68 -9.90 -16.09
C PRO A 175 1.95 -8.61 -16.50
N GLY A 176 2.47 -7.45 -16.08
CA GLY A 176 1.91 -6.14 -16.41
C GLY A 176 1.56 -5.30 -15.18
N THR A 177 0.51 -4.49 -15.30
CA THR A 177 0.12 -3.52 -14.25
C THR A 177 -0.96 -4.06 -13.31
N CYS A 178 -1.14 -3.42 -12.15
CA CYS A 178 -2.27 -3.72 -11.26
C CYS A 178 -3.63 -3.49 -11.93
N MET A 179 -3.70 -2.54 -12.87
CA MET A 179 -4.92 -2.28 -13.63
C MET A 179 -5.26 -3.45 -14.54
N ASP A 180 -4.29 -4.00 -15.27
CA ASP A 180 -4.49 -5.17 -16.14
C ASP A 180 -5.00 -6.37 -15.33
N LEU A 181 -4.37 -6.63 -14.18
CA LEU A 181 -4.77 -7.69 -13.27
C LEU A 181 -6.19 -7.46 -12.72
N LEU A 182 -6.51 -6.24 -12.29
CA LEU A 182 -7.85 -5.93 -11.77
C LEU A 182 -8.92 -6.08 -12.86
N LEU A 183 -8.68 -5.60 -14.08
CA LEU A 183 -9.63 -5.75 -15.19
C LEU A 183 -9.83 -7.23 -15.55
N ALA A 184 -8.76 -8.03 -15.58
CA ALA A 184 -8.85 -9.45 -15.82
C ALA A 184 -9.67 -10.17 -14.73
N TYR A 185 -9.48 -9.79 -13.47
CA TYR A 185 -10.29 -10.29 -12.36
C TYR A 185 -11.77 -9.89 -12.48
N LEU A 186 -12.05 -8.61 -12.76
CA LEU A 186 -13.42 -8.10 -12.90
C LEU A 186 -14.15 -8.70 -14.09
N ALA A 187 -13.45 -9.03 -15.19
CA ALA A 187 -14.05 -9.67 -16.36
C ALA A 187 -14.65 -11.04 -16.06
N GLY A 188 -14.18 -11.73 -15.02
CA GLY A 188 -14.75 -12.99 -14.56
C GLY A 188 -15.91 -12.84 -13.57
N GLN A 189 -16.34 -11.60 -13.25
CA GLN A 189 -17.42 -11.30 -12.31
C GLN A 189 -18.72 -10.93 -13.03
N THR A 190 -19.86 -11.11 -12.35
CA THR A 190 -21.16 -10.66 -12.86
C THR A 190 -21.26 -9.13 -12.82
N ALA A 191 -22.17 -8.57 -13.62
CA ALA A 191 -22.41 -7.11 -13.60
C ALA A 191 -22.90 -6.63 -12.22
N GLU A 192 -23.82 -7.36 -11.59
CA GLU A 192 -24.30 -7.07 -10.22
C GLU A 192 -23.14 -7.03 -9.22
N TRP A 193 -22.28 -8.06 -9.24
CA TRP A 193 -21.13 -8.13 -8.35
C TRP A 193 -20.20 -6.92 -8.50
N ARG A 194 -19.94 -6.52 -9.75
CA ARG A 194 -19.11 -5.35 -10.05
C ARG A 194 -19.75 -4.05 -9.59
N TRP A 195 -21.07 -3.91 -9.69
CA TRP A 195 -21.80 -2.71 -9.27
C TRP A 195 -21.89 -2.60 -7.74
N GLU A 196 -21.88 -3.72 -7.03
CA GLU A 196 -21.75 -3.76 -5.57
C GLU A 196 -20.32 -3.55 -5.07
N THR A 197 -19.36 -3.41 -5.99
CA THR A 197 -17.95 -3.23 -5.66
C THR A 197 -17.56 -1.76 -5.65
N THR A 198 -16.79 -1.38 -4.64
CA THR A 198 -16.03 -0.14 -4.57
C THR A 198 -14.55 -0.49 -4.73
N VAL A 199 -13.87 0.19 -5.65
CA VAL A 199 -12.41 0.09 -5.77
C VAL A 199 -11.79 1.31 -5.08
N THR A 200 -11.06 1.06 -4.00
CA THR A 200 -10.24 2.08 -3.32
C THR A 200 -8.83 2.04 -3.91
N VAL A 201 -8.38 3.13 -4.53
CA VAL A 201 -7.07 3.24 -5.18
C VAL A 201 -6.12 4.05 -4.31
N LEU A 202 -4.95 3.50 -4.01
CA LEU A 202 -3.86 4.15 -3.28
C LEU A 202 -2.61 4.17 -4.17
N GLY A 203 -2.12 5.34 -4.55
CA GLY A 203 -0.89 5.37 -5.32
C GLY A 203 -0.55 6.73 -5.89
N THR A 204 0.39 6.74 -6.83
CA THR A 204 0.81 7.94 -7.55
C THR A 204 -0.34 8.56 -8.35
N GLU A 205 -0.20 9.84 -8.70
CA GLU A 205 -1.17 10.54 -9.55
C GLU A 205 -1.41 9.81 -10.88
N ALA A 206 -0.36 9.24 -11.47
CA ALA A 206 -0.44 8.46 -12.70
C ALA A 206 -1.32 7.21 -12.52
N THR A 207 -1.09 6.43 -11.45
CA THR A 207 -1.89 5.24 -11.13
C THR A 207 -3.35 5.62 -10.86
N VAL A 208 -3.59 6.64 -10.05
CA VAL A 208 -4.94 7.10 -9.72
C VAL A 208 -5.68 7.56 -10.96
N ALA A 209 -5.05 8.35 -11.83
CA ALA A 209 -5.64 8.82 -13.08
C ALA A 209 -5.99 7.65 -14.02
N ALA A 210 -5.07 6.71 -14.19
CA ALA A 210 -5.28 5.52 -15.02
C ALA A 210 -6.45 4.67 -14.49
N CYS A 211 -6.53 4.45 -13.18
CA CYS A 211 -7.62 3.69 -12.57
C CYS A 211 -8.97 4.42 -12.67
N ARG A 212 -9.01 5.73 -12.45
CA ARG A 212 -10.25 6.52 -12.58
C ARG A 212 -10.84 6.42 -13.98
N GLU A 213 -9.99 6.46 -15.00
CA GLU A 213 -10.43 6.30 -16.39
C GLU A 213 -10.79 4.85 -16.72
N GLY A 214 -9.89 3.90 -16.44
CA GLY A 214 -10.06 2.50 -16.83
C GLY A 214 -11.18 1.76 -16.09
N LEU A 215 -11.51 2.16 -14.86
CA LEU A 215 -12.59 1.58 -14.07
C LEU A 215 -13.93 2.28 -14.27
N ARG A 216 -13.96 3.37 -15.04
CA ARG A 216 -15.20 4.10 -15.30
C ARG A 216 -16.22 3.16 -15.93
N ALA A 217 -17.41 3.10 -15.32
CA ALA A 217 -18.50 2.19 -15.70
C ALA A 217 -18.16 0.68 -15.63
N GLN A 218 -17.05 0.30 -14.98
CA GLN A 218 -16.71 -1.10 -14.73
C GLN A 218 -17.10 -1.56 -13.32
N VAL A 219 -17.22 -0.62 -12.38
CA VAL A 219 -17.53 -0.84 -10.96
C VAL A 219 -18.52 0.21 -10.45
N GLY A 220 -19.16 -0.05 -9.32
CA GLY A 220 -20.18 0.84 -8.78
C GLY A 220 -19.63 2.10 -8.13
N ALA A 221 -18.38 2.10 -7.65
CA ALA A 221 -17.73 3.28 -7.09
C ALA A 221 -16.21 3.18 -7.18
N ILE A 222 -15.58 4.34 -7.29
CA ILE A 222 -14.12 4.49 -7.24
C ILE A 222 -13.82 5.52 -6.16
N ASP A 223 -13.09 5.08 -5.16
CA ASP A 223 -12.57 5.89 -4.06
C ASP A 223 -11.06 6.03 -4.31
N ALA A 224 -10.50 7.22 -4.39
CA ALA A 224 -9.13 7.38 -4.87
C ALA A 224 -8.32 8.38 -4.05
N HIS A 225 -7.20 7.89 -3.54
CA HIS A 225 -6.29 8.58 -2.65
C HIS A 225 -4.93 8.71 -3.36
N THR A 226 -4.62 9.94 -3.77
CA THR A 226 -3.34 10.24 -4.40
C THR A 226 -2.28 10.45 -3.32
N LEU A 227 -1.22 9.66 -3.38
CA LEU A 227 -0.04 9.82 -2.55
C LEU A 227 1.01 10.56 -3.38
N PRO A 228 1.71 11.53 -2.79
CA PRO A 228 2.81 12.20 -3.47
C PRO A 228 3.90 11.17 -3.82
N PRO A 229 4.66 11.41 -4.91
CA PRO A 229 5.85 10.60 -5.16
C PRO A 229 6.80 10.68 -3.98
N ILE A 230 7.57 9.61 -3.76
CA ILE A 230 8.63 9.60 -2.76
C ILE A 230 9.79 10.43 -3.33
N ILE A 231 9.74 11.73 -3.09
CA ILE A 231 10.81 12.68 -3.44
C ILE A 231 11.92 12.54 -2.38
N GLY A 232 13.19 12.66 -2.78
CA GLY A 232 14.36 12.83 -1.90
C GLY A 232 15.19 14.01 -2.37
#